data_AF-A0A1R1PI96-F1
#
_entry.id   AF-A0A1R1PI96-F1
#
_cell.length_a   1.000
_cell.length_b   1.000
_cell.length_c   1.000
_cell.angle_alpha   90.00
_cell.angle_beta   90.00
_cell.angle_gamma   90.00
#
_symmetry.space_group_name_H-M   'P 1'
#
loop_
_entity.id
_entity.type
_entity.pdbx_description
1 polymer ?
#
loop_
_entity_poly.entity_id
_entity_poly.type
_entity_poly.pdbx_seq_one_letter_code
_entity_poly.pdbx_strand_id
1 'polypeptide(L)' 'MSDIQNKNIQIEDDEEDEWDARIRRTGCHKENEALLICKFDTKDWRKCTKELKAFKDCMDNYMNHNRN' A
#
# COMPACT_ATOMS: atom_id res chain seq x y z
N MET A 1 12.14 19.71 -32.51
CA MET A 1 12.15 18.63 -33.52
C MET A 1 13.48 17.94 -33.33
N SER A 2 13.61 16.68 -32.93
CA SER A 2 12.67 15.57 -32.81
C SER A 2 13.48 14.47 -32.12
N ASP A 3 13.03 13.99 -30.97
CA ASP A 3 13.30 12.65 -30.44
C ASP A 3 12.19 12.31 -29.45
N ILE A 4 10.97 12.33 -29.99
CA ILE A 4 9.82 11.66 -29.39
C ILE A 4 9.82 10.27 -30.02
N GLN A 5 10.19 9.26 -29.26
CA GLN A 5 9.61 7.95 -29.45
C GLN A 5 9.62 7.14 -28.16
N ASN A 6 8.39 7.00 -27.65
CA ASN A 6 7.89 5.79 -27.05
C ASN A 6 8.21 5.53 -25.57
N LYS A 7 7.70 6.40 -24.68
CA LYS A 7 7.11 5.88 -23.45
C LYS A 7 5.62 5.68 -23.70
N ASN A 8 5.30 4.41 -23.91
CA ASN A 8 3.97 3.84 -23.93
C ASN A 8 3.21 4.41 -22.72
N ILE A 9 2.40 5.46 -22.92
CA ILE A 9 1.40 5.87 -21.93
C ILE A 9 0.27 4.87 -22.13
N GLN A 10 0.50 3.66 -21.61
CA GLN A 10 -0.60 2.74 -21.32
C GLN A 10 -1.34 3.44 -20.18
N ILE A 11 -2.56 3.87 -20.46
CA ILE A 11 -3.51 4.13 -19.39
C ILE A 11 -3.85 2.74 -18.88
N GLU A 12 -3.03 2.24 -17.95
CA GLU A 12 -3.20 0.98 -17.23
C GLU A 12 -4.39 1.15 -16.27
N ASP A 13 -5.61 1.16 -16.80
CA ASP A 13 -6.84 1.18 -15.99
C ASP A 13 -7.15 -0.21 -15.38
N ASP A 14 -6.30 -1.21 -15.68
CA ASP A 14 -6.43 -2.61 -15.25
C ASP A 14 -5.18 -3.16 -14.52
N GLU A 15 -4.10 -2.38 -14.34
CA GLU A 15 -2.94 -2.84 -13.56
C GLU A 15 -3.07 -2.43 -12.10
N GLU A 16 -3.15 -3.44 -11.24
CA GLU A 16 -2.99 -3.26 -9.80
C GLU A 16 -1.62 -2.65 -9.53
N ASP A 17 -1.58 -1.48 -8.85
CA ASP A 17 -0.32 -0.86 -8.42
C ASP A 17 0.56 -1.92 -7.74
N GLU A 18 1.82 -2.00 -8.17
CA GLU A 18 2.80 -2.93 -7.64
C GLU A 18 2.83 -2.92 -6.09
N TRP A 19 2.62 -1.75 -5.49
CA TRP A 19 2.54 -1.55 -4.04
C TRP A 19 1.32 -2.21 -3.43
N ASP A 20 0.14 -2.03 -4.03
CA ASP A 20 -1.10 -2.68 -3.58
C ASP A 20 -1.00 -4.20 -3.71
N ALA A 21 -0.43 -4.69 -4.81
CA ALA A 21 -0.15 -6.11 -5.02
C ALA A 21 0.77 -6.70 -3.94
N ARG A 22 1.82 -5.95 -3.56
CA ARG A 22 2.72 -6.35 -2.47
C ARG A 22 1.98 -6.44 -1.14
N ILE A 23 1.12 -5.47 -0.82
CA ILE A 23 0.36 -5.45 0.43
C ILE A 23 -0.74 -6.53 0.45
N ARG A 24 -1.42 -6.82 -0.66
CA ARG A 24 -2.39 -7.94 -0.72
C ARG A 24 -1.72 -9.28 -0.45
N ARG A 25 -0.50 -9.50 -0.97
CA ARG A 25 0.27 -10.72 -0.72
C ARG A 25 0.64 -10.94 0.75
N THR A 26 0.66 -9.89 1.58
CA THR A 26 0.94 -10.07 3.02
C THR A 26 -0.28 -10.49 3.84
N GLY A 27 -1.49 -10.36 3.28
CA GLY A 27 -2.75 -10.52 4.03
C GLY A 27 -3.10 -9.31 4.92
N CYS A 28 -2.28 -8.25 4.94
CA CYS A 28 -2.49 -7.06 5.78
C CYS A 28 -3.17 -5.89 5.04
N HIS A 29 -3.85 -6.17 3.92
CA HIS A 29 -4.46 -5.15 3.08
C HIS A 29 -5.56 -4.36 3.80
N LYS A 30 -6.36 -5.02 4.64
CA LYS A 30 -7.45 -4.38 5.38
C LYS A 30 -6.92 -3.33 6.36
N GLU A 31 -5.86 -3.65 7.09
CA GLU A 31 -5.22 -2.74 8.03
C GLU A 31 -4.53 -1.58 7.31
N ASN A 32 -3.91 -1.84 6.15
CA ASN A 32 -3.36 -0.80 5.29
C ASN A 32 -4.44 0.18 4.79
N GLU A 33 -5.55 -0.34 4.27
CA GLU A 33 -6.67 0.46 3.79
C GLU A 33 -7.25 1.34 4.92
N ALA A 34 -7.44 0.78 6.11
CA ALA A 34 -7.89 1.54 7.28
C ALA A 34 -6.92 2.70 7.63
N LEU A 35 -5.61 2.46 7.58
CA LEU A 35 -4.60 3.47 7.80
C LEU A 35 -4.62 4.56 6.73
N LEU A 36 -4.76 4.19 5.45
CA LEU A 36 -4.84 5.12 4.34
C LEU A 36 -6.10 5.98 4.41
N ILE A 37 -7.26 5.41 4.74
CA ILE A 37 -8.51 6.14 4.98
C ILE A 37 -8.33 7.15 6.12
N CYS A 38 -7.80 6.74 7.27
CA CYS A 38 -7.55 7.67 8.38
C CYS A 38 -6.61 8.81 7.96
N LYS A 39 -5.52 8.51 7.24
CA LYS A 39 -4.60 9.54 6.75
C LYS A 39 -5.29 10.46 5.74
N PHE A 40 -6.16 9.93 4.89
CA PHE A 40 -6.93 10.71 3.95
C PHE A 40 -7.88 11.67 4.65
N ASP A 41 -8.60 11.22 5.67
CA ASP A 41 -9.57 12.05 6.40
C ASP A 41 -8.88 13.10 7.28
N THR A 42 -7.86 12.69 8.04
CA THR A 42 -7.20 13.54 9.02
C THR A 42 -6.10 14.42 8.44
N LYS A 43 -5.57 14.02 7.27
CA LYS A 43 -4.33 14.55 6.66
C LYS A 43 -3.11 14.49 7.59
N ASP A 44 -3.16 13.79 8.73
CA ASP A 44 -2.08 13.70 9.72
C ASP A 44 -1.92 12.27 10.27
N TRP A 45 -0.77 11.65 9.99
CA TRP A 45 -0.50 10.28 10.41
C TRP A 45 -0.40 10.13 11.93
N ARG A 46 -0.12 11.21 12.67
CA ARG A 46 -0.05 11.18 14.14
C ARG A 46 -1.42 10.98 14.79
N LYS A 47 -2.50 11.23 14.06
CA LYS A 47 -3.87 10.98 14.52
C LYS A 47 -4.34 9.55 14.27
N CYS A 48 -3.59 8.79 13.47
CA CYS A 48 -3.93 7.43 13.03
C CYS A 48 -3.13 6.36 13.80
N THR A 49 -2.80 6.60 15.07
CA THR A 49 -1.93 5.70 15.85
C THR A 49 -2.54 4.32 16.03
N LYS A 50 -3.87 4.23 16.10
CA LYS A 50 -4.60 2.96 16.20
C LYS A 50 -4.46 2.14 14.93
N GLU A 51 -4.72 2.74 13.78
CA GLU A 51 -4.63 2.10 12.46
C GLU A 51 -3.17 1.74 12.15
N LEU A 52 -2.23 2.62 12.49
CA LEU A 52 -0.79 2.38 12.33
C LEU A 52 -0.33 1.19 13.17
N LYS A 53 -0.81 1.06 14.41
CA LYS A 53 -0.51 -0.09 15.27
C LYS A 53 -1.11 -1.37 14.68
N ALA A 54 -2.37 -1.35 14.22
CA ALA A 54 -3.00 -2.52 13.63
C ALA A 54 -2.23 -3.03 12.39
N PHE A 55 -1.85 -2.11 11.49
CA PHE A 55 -1.05 -2.46 10.31
C PHE A 55 0.32 -3.02 10.69
N LYS A 56 1.00 -2.39 11.66
CA LYS A 56 2.28 -2.88 12.17
C LYS A 56 2.19 -4.28 12.77
N ASP A 57 1.21 -4.52 13.64
CA ASP A 57 1.04 -5.82 14.29
C ASP A 57 0.77 -6.93 13.25
N CYS A 58 -0.01 -6.63 12.20
CA CYS A 58 -0.22 -7.56 11.10
C CYS A 58 1.08 -7.86 10.33
N MET A 59 1.85 -6.82 9.98
CA MET A 59 3.12 -6.99 9.26
C MET A 59 4.15 -7.74 10.10
N ASP A 60 4.24 -7.49 11.40
CA ASP A 60 5.12 -8.23 12.30
C ASP A 60 4.74 -9.73 12.32
N ASN A 61 3.45 -10.05 12.33
CA ASN A 61 2.98 -11.44 12.21
C ASN A 61 3.37 -12.06 10.86
N TYR A 62 3.13 -11.37 9.74
CA TYR A 62 3.55 -11.83 8.41
C TYR A 62 5.06 -12.11 8.38
N MET A 63 5.88 -11.19 8.89
CA MET A 63 7.33 -11.35 8.91
C MET A 63 7.79 -12.53 9.78
N ASN A 64 7.10 -12.81 10.88
CA ASN A 64 7.43 -13.94 11.74
C ASN A 64 7.08 -15.30 11.10
N HIS A 65 5.99 -15.38 10.33
CA HIS A 65 5.64 -16.61 9.60
C HIS A 65 6.58 -16.90 8.43
N ASN A 66 7.13 -15.85 7.79
CA ASN A 66 8.07 -15.99 6.67
C ASN A 66 9.55 -16.14 7.10
N ARG A 67 9.82 -16.22 8.41
CA ARG A 67 11.17 -16.40 8.96
C ARG A 67 11.54 -17.87 9.22
N ASN A 68 10.61 -18.80 9.08
CA ASN A 68 10.78 -20.25 9.24
C ASN A 68 10.71 -20.97 7.90
#